data_AF-A0A522M314-F1
#
_entry.id   AF-A0A522M314-F1
#
_cell.length_a   1.000
_cell.length_b   1.000
_cell.length_c   1.000
_cell.angle_alpha   90.00
_cell.angle_beta   90.00
_cell.angle_gamma   90.00
#
_symmetry.space_group_name_H-M   'P 1'
#
loop_
_entity.id
_entity.type
_entity.pdbx_description
1 polymer ?
#
loop_
_entity_poly.entity_id
_entity_poly.type
_entity_poly.pdbx_seq_one_letter_code
_entity_poly.pdbx_strand_id
1 'polypeptide(L)'
;MVIENVGAGPAYGITFTASRDFERRKDAPFSKLGFMTTGLPYLAPRQRIRFFLTSLLDDFKSKMENPFDLRVSYRSGENAAFDETFRIDFSPLRNLPAPSASPLQDIAAKLDEIKREIGRLKPST
;
A
#
# COMPACT_ATOMS: atom_id res chain seq x y z
N MET A 1 3.67 -4.00 -5.34
CA MET A 1 4.69 -4.54 -4.43
C MET A 1 5.11 -5.92 -4.91
N VAL A 2 6.36 -6.30 -4.68
CA VAL A 2 6.92 -7.59 -5.07
C VAL A 2 7.66 -8.18 -3.88
N ILE A 3 7.39 -9.46 -3.59
CA ILE A 3 8.18 -10.30 -2.70
C ILE A 3 8.91 -11.29 -3.60
N GLU A 4 10.24 -11.35 -3.53
CA GLU A 4 11.06 -12.19 -4.40
C GLU A 4 12.23 -12.78 -3.62
N ASN A 5 12.49 -14.07 -3.81
CA ASN A 5 13.74 -14.66 -3.39
C ASN A 5 14.82 -14.36 -4.45
N VAL A 6 15.70 -13.41 -4.15
CA VAL A 6 16.83 -13.03 -5.02
C VAL A 6 18.09 -13.87 -4.78
N GLY A 7 18.08 -14.74 -3.76
CA GLY A 7 19.17 -15.64 -3.45
C GLY A 7 19.24 -16.85 -4.40
N ALA A 8 20.40 -17.51 -4.41
CA ALA A 8 20.63 -18.73 -5.18
C ALA A 8 19.96 -19.97 -4.54
N GLY A 9 19.67 -19.91 -3.24
CA GLY A 9 19.04 -20.98 -2.48
C GLY A 9 17.60 -20.66 -2.05
N PRO A 10 16.82 -21.67 -1.64
CA PRO A 10 15.47 -21.47 -1.12
C PRO A 10 15.44 -20.71 0.21
N ALA A 11 14.34 -20.01 0.45
CA ALA A 11 14.01 -19.41 1.74
C ALA A 11 12.85 -20.18 2.40
N TYR A 12 12.94 -20.35 3.72
CA TYR A 12 11.98 -21.09 4.53
C TYR A 12 11.47 -20.26 5.70
N GLY A 13 10.22 -20.53 6.10
CA GLY A 13 9.62 -19.94 7.30
C GLY A 13 9.64 -18.42 7.28
N ILE A 14 9.31 -17.82 6.14
CA ILE A 14 9.35 -16.37 5.95
C ILE A 14 8.21 -15.73 6.75
N THR A 15 8.53 -14.87 7.70
CA THR A 15 7.57 -14.10 8.48
C THR A 15 7.73 -12.60 8.21
N PHE A 16 6.65 -11.86 8.40
CA PHE A 16 6.59 -10.44 8.09
C PHE A 16 6.06 -9.68 9.30
N THR A 17 6.64 -8.51 9.59
CA THR A 17 6.17 -7.63 10.66
C THR A 17 6.29 -6.19 10.21
N ALA A 18 5.19 -5.44 10.26
CA ALA A 18 5.20 -4.02 9.95
C ALA A 18 5.41 -3.19 11.23
N SER A 19 6.23 -2.15 11.17
CA SER A 19 6.45 -1.25 12.32
C SER A 19 5.20 -0.45 12.73
N ARG A 20 4.26 -0.30 11.79
CA ARG A 20 2.92 0.24 11.99
C ARG A 20 1.98 -0.38 10.97
N ASP A 21 0.69 -0.41 11.28
CA ASP A 21 -0.29 -0.84 10.30
C ASP A 21 -0.53 0.25 9.26
N PHE A 22 -0.64 -0.16 8.01
CA PHE A 22 -0.80 0.70 6.85
C PHE A 22 -2.14 0.42 6.19
N GLU A 23 -2.98 1.44 6.01
CA GLU A 23 -4.27 1.25 5.37
C GLU A 23 -4.13 1.22 3.84
N ARG A 24 -4.31 0.04 3.25
CA ARG A 24 -4.14 -0.17 1.80
C ARG A 24 -5.31 0.40 1.00
N ARG A 25 -6.51 0.20 1.51
CA ARG A 25 -7.79 0.72 1.04
C ARG A 25 -8.70 0.80 2.26
N LYS A 26 -9.79 1.55 2.15
CA LYS A 26 -10.80 1.68 3.21
C LYS A 26 -11.15 0.31 3.81
N ASP A 27 -11.00 0.19 5.12
CA ASP A 27 -11.30 -1.01 5.92
C ASP A 27 -10.44 -2.25 5.59
N ALA A 28 -9.33 -2.10 4.87
CA ALA A 28 -8.41 -3.19 4.56
C ALA A 28 -6.96 -2.83 4.93
N PRO A 29 -6.58 -3.01 6.21
CA PRO A 29 -5.22 -2.82 6.65
C PRO A 29 -4.24 -3.80 5.99
N PHE A 30 -2.96 -3.45 6.05
CA PHE A 30 -1.84 -4.26 5.58
C PHE A 30 -1.66 -5.50 6.46
N SER A 31 -1.81 -5.37 7.78
CA SER A 31 -1.70 -6.46 8.76
C SER A 31 -2.64 -7.65 8.49
N LYS A 32 -3.79 -7.42 7.85
CA LYS A 32 -4.78 -8.45 7.51
C LYS A 32 -4.48 -9.24 6.24
N LEU A 33 -3.39 -8.95 5.52
CA LEU A 33 -2.99 -9.76 4.38
C LEU A 33 -2.60 -11.18 4.83
N GLY A 34 -2.98 -12.20 4.06
CA GLY A 34 -2.75 -13.60 4.44
C GLY A 34 -1.28 -13.91 4.75
N PHE A 35 -0.34 -13.41 3.94
CA PHE A 35 1.09 -13.64 4.22
C PHE A 35 1.61 -12.88 5.45
N MET A 36 0.92 -11.80 5.89
CA MET A 36 1.28 -11.09 7.12
C MET A 36 0.86 -11.88 8.35
N THR A 37 -0.21 -12.67 8.27
CA THR A 37 -0.73 -13.46 9.40
C THR A 37 -0.11 -14.85 9.46
N THR A 38 0.07 -15.52 8.33
CA THR A 38 0.57 -16.91 8.29
C THR A 38 2.03 -17.03 7.84
N GLY A 39 2.63 -15.94 7.34
CA GLY A 39 3.92 -16.01 6.67
C GLY A 39 3.86 -16.74 5.32
N LEU A 40 5.03 -17.04 4.78
CA LEU A 40 5.22 -17.93 3.63
C LEU A 40 6.09 -19.10 4.08
N PRO A 41 5.65 -20.36 3.93
CA PRO A 41 6.44 -21.50 4.39
C PRO A 41 7.72 -21.70 3.56
N TYR A 42 7.67 -21.32 2.28
CA TYR A 42 8.73 -21.59 1.32
C TYR A 42 8.70 -20.58 0.17
N LEU A 43 9.89 -20.18 -0.29
CA LEU A 43 10.07 -19.38 -1.50
C LEU A 43 11.29 -19.89 -2.27
N ALA A 44 11.06 -20.51 -3.45
CA ALA A 44 12.12 -21.03 -4.31
C ALA A 44 13.00 -19.91 -4.87
N PRO A 45 14.25 -20.21 -5.30
CA PRO A 45 15.09 -19.23 -6.00
C PRO A 45 14.33 -18.57 -7.13
N ARG A 46 14.38 -17.23 -7.22
CA ARG A 46 13.70 -16.41 -8.24
C ARG A 46 12.18 -16.45 -8.21
N GLN A 47 11.55 -17.17 -7.27
CA GLN A 47 10.10 -17.16 -7.12
C GLN A 47 9.63 -15.78 -6.68
N ARG A 48 8.57 -15.30 -7.35
CA ARG A 48 8.05 -13.95 -7.19
C ARG A 48 6.57 -13.97 -6.87
N ILE A 49 6.18 -13.23 -5.84
CA ILE A 49 4.79 -12.90 -5.52
C ILE A 49 4.60 -11.42 -5.77
N ARG A 50 3.72 -11.08 -6.72
CA ARG A 50 3.40 -9.69 -7.07
C ARG A 50 1.95 -9.40 -6.72
N PHE A 51 1.72 -8.28 -6.05
CA PHE A 51 0.37 -7.83 -5.74
C PHE A 51 0.28 -6.30 -5.70
N PHE A 52 -0.95 -5.82 -5.84
CA PHE A 52 -1.28 -4.41 -5.70
C PHE A 52 -1.34 -4.02 -4.22
N LEU A 53 -0.48 -3.09 -3.82
CA LEU A 53 -0.39 -2.66 -2.42
C LEU A 53 -1.49 -1.64 -2.09
N THR A 54 -1.55 -0.54 -2.84
CA THR A 54 -2.46 0.56 -2.54
C THR A 54 -2.65 1.49 -3.74
N SER A 55 -3.77 2.22 -3.75
CA SER A 55 -4.01 3.35 -4.66
C SER A 55 -3.65 4.66 -3.95
N LEU A 56 -2.83 5.50 -4.59
CA LEU A 56 -2.54 6.86 -4.10
C LEU A 56 -3.70 7.83 -4.35
N LEU A 57 -4.72 7.45 -5.12
CA LEU A 57 -5.89 8.30 -5.39
C LEU A 57 -6.85 8.41 -4.20
N ASP A 58 -6.94 7.36 -3.38
CA ASP A 58 -7.95 7.29 -2.32
C ASP A 58 -7.57 8.15 -1.10
N ASP A 59 -6.27 8.25 -0.82
CA ASP A 59 -5.74 8.95 0.36
C ASP A 59 -4.27 9.36 0.12
N PHE A 60 -4.08 10.26 -0.85
CA PHE A 60 -2.75 10.70 -1.28
C PHE A 60 -1.94 11.26 -0.11
N LYS A 61 -2.48 12.26 0.59
CA LYS A 61 -1.73 13.00 1.62
C LYS A 61 -1.26 12.09 2.75
N SER A 62 -2.15 11.28 3.33
CA SER A 62 -1.80 10.38 4.42
C SER A 62 -0.73 9.38 4.01
N LYS A 63 -0.87 8.75 2.83
CA LYS A 63 0.09 7.74 2.35
C LYS A 63 1.49 8.34 2.08
N MET A 64 1.55 9.63 1.74
CA MET A 64 2.80 10.34 1.47
C MET A 64 3.52 10.83 2.73
N GLU A 65 2.82 10.90 3.86
CA GLU A 65 3.35 11.36 5.15
C GLU A 65 3.59 10.19 6.13
N ASN A 66 3.14 8.98 5.78
CA ASN A 66 3.18 7.80 6.65
C ASN A 66 4.00 6.64 6.05
N PRO A 67 5.33 6.78 5.93
CA PRO A 67 6.18 5.65 5.62
C PRO A 67 6.16 4.63 6.76
N PHE A 68 6.41 3.37 6.41
CA PHE A 68 6.48 2.27 7.38
C PHE A 68 7.61 1.31 7.02
N ASP A 69 8.07 0.56 8.03
CA ASP A 69 9.13 -0.42 7.84
C ASP A 69 8.53 -1.82 7.89
N LEU A 70 8.95 -2.66 6.96
CA LEU A 70 8.56 -4.06 6.86
C LEU A 70 9.77 -4.93 7.20
N ARG A 71 9.75 -5.52 8.39
CA ARG A 71 10.72 -6.52 8.82
C ARG A 71 10.34 -7.88 8.24
N VAL A 72 11.32 -8.59 7.70
CA VAL A 72 11.18 -9.92 7.12
C VAL A 72 12.24 -10.82 7.76
N SER A 73 11.79 -11.91 8.36
CA SER A 73 12.67 -12.90 8.97
C SER A 73 12.51 -14.23 8.25
N TYR A 74 13.61 -14.93 7.95
CA TYR A 74 13.58 -16.19 7.22
C TYR A 74 14.82 -17.04 7.49
N ARG A 75 14.82 -18.29 7.01
CA ARG A 75 15.98 -19.19 7.02
C ARG A 75 16.37 -19.62 5.61
N SER A 76 17.67 -19.76 5.36
CA SER A 76 18.18 -20.40 4.14
C SER A 76 18.07 -21.92 4.22
N GLY A 77 18.35 -22.60 3.10
CA GLY A 77 18.48 -24.06 3.06
C GLY A 77 19.58 -24.63 3.96
N GLU A 78 20.58 -23.83 4.33
CA GLU A 78 21.64 -24.20 5.28
C GLU A 78 21.26 -23.89 6.74
N ASN A 79 19.99 -23.53 6.98
CA ASN A 79 19.43 -23.17 8.29
C ASN A 79 20.00 -21.86 8.90
N ALA A 80 20.79 -21.10 8.15
CA ALA A 80 21.21 -19.75 8.55
C ALA A 80 19.98 -18.83 8.61
N ALA A 81 19.84 -18.07 9.70
CA ALA A 81 18.74 -17.15 9.94
C ALA A 81 19.09 -15.74 9.44
N PHE A 82 18.11 -15.10 8.82
CA PHE A 82 18.21 -13.75 8.28
C PHE A 82 17.08 -12.89 8.81
N ASP A 83 17.38 -11.61 8.98
CA ASP A 83 16.44 -10.61 9.42
C ASP A 83 16.74 -9.28 8.72
N GLU A 84 15.82 -8.87 7.86
CA GLU A 84 15.99 -7.71 7.00
C GLU A 84 14.82 -6.76 7.17
N THR A 85 15.08 -5.46 7.09
CA THR A 85 14.05 -4.43 7.21
C THR A 85 14.00 -3.58 5.95
N PHE A 86 12.82 -3.48 5.36
CA PHE A 86 12.56 -2.73 4.13
C PHE A 86 11.66 -1.52 4.43
N ARG A 87 12.15 -0.32 4.16
CA ARG A 87 11.35 0.90 4.29
C ARG A 87 10.45 1.09 3.07
N ILE A 88 9.15 1.20 3.29
CA ILE A 88 8.16 1.55 2.27
C ILE A 88 7.83 3.04 2.44
N ASP A 89 8.24 3.83 1.44
CA ASP A 89 8.12 5.28 1.45
C ASP A 89 7.62 5.78 0.09
N PHE A 90 6.44 6.42 0.10
CA PHE A 90 5.85 6.98 -1.11
C PHE A 90 6.25 8.44 -1.34
N SER A 91 6.90 9.12 -0.39
CA SER A 91 7.26 10.53 -0.49
C SER A 91 8.03 10.93 -1.76
N PRO A 92 8.86 10.07 -2.41
CA PRO A 92 9.47 10.40 -3.69
C PRO A 92 8.47 10.68 -4.83
N LEU A 93 7.20 10.25 -4.68
CA LEU A 93 6.14 10.43 -5.68
C LEU A 93 5.38 11.77 -5.50
N ARG A 94 5.78 12.64 -4.57
CA ARG A 94 5.00 13.83 -4.12
C ARG A 94 4.74 14.86 -5.21
N ASN A 95 5.65 14.94 -6.16
CA ASN A 95 5.58 15.90 -7.25
C ASN A 95 5.21 15.24 -8.58
N LEU A 96 4.83 13.96 -8.57
CA LEU A 96 4.16 13.40 -9.73
C LEU A 96 2.79 14.08 -9.84
N PRO A 97 2.35 14.44 -11.06
CA PRO A 97 0.97 14.86 -11.27
C PRO A 97 0.10 13.79 -10.62
N ALA A 98 -0.68 14.17 -9.60
CA ALA A 98 -1.71 13.29 -9.10
C ALA A 98 -2.48 12.80 -10.34
N PRO A 99 -2.73 11.48 -10.49
CA PRO A 99 -3.57 11.04 -11.59
C PRO A 99 -4.83 11.89 -11.46
N SER A 100 -5.13 12.68 -12.49
CA SER A 100 -6.24 13.63 -12.49
C SER A 100 -7.40 12.92 -11.83
N ALA A 101 -8.01 13.58 -10.83
CA ALA A 101 -9.19 13.10 -10.16
C ALA A 101 -10.05 12.36 -11.20
N SER A 102 -10.33 11.06 -10.98
CA SER A 102 -11.04 10.23 -11.97
C SER A 102 -12.14 11.07 -12.61
N PRO A 103 -12.45 10.98 -13.91
CA PRO A 103 -13.51 11.81 -14.51
C PRO A 103 -14.81 11.85 -13.67
N LEU A 104 -15.07 10.79 -12.90
CA LEU A 104 -16.12 10.72 -11.89
C LEU A 104 -15.98 11.68 -10.70
N GLN A 105 -14.78 11.87 -10.16
CA GLN A 105 -14.48 12.86 -9.10
C GLN A 105 -14.62 14.29 -9.63
N ASP A 106 -14.20 14.57 -10.86
CA ASP A 106 -14.43 15.88 -11.50
C ASP A 106 -15.93 16.15 -11.69
N ILE A 107 -16.68 15.14 -12.15
CA ILE A 107 -18.15 15.20 -12.26
C ILE A 107 -18.78 15.45 -10.88
N ALA A 108 -18.36 14.71 -9.85
CA ALA A 108 -18.90 14.87 -8.50
C ALA A 108 -18.62 16.28 -7.93
N ALA A 109 -17.40 16.79 -8.10
CA ALA A 109 -17.02 18.14 -7.67
C ALA A 109 -17.86 19.22 -8.39
N LYS A 110 -18.09 19.04 -9.69
CA LYS A 110 -18.93 19.94 -10.50
C LYS A 110 -20.40 19.88 -10.06
N LEU A 111 -20.92 18.70 -9.72
CA LEU A 111 -22.28 18.56 -9.18
C LEU A 111 -22.43 19.25 -7.81
N ASP A 112 -21.42 19.17 -6.94
CA ASP A 112 -21.41 19.87 -5.65
C ASP A 112 -21.30 21.40 -5.78
N GLU A 113 -20.61 21.88 -6.82
CA GLU A 113 -20.57 23.29 -7.20
C GLU A 113 -21.97 23.77 -7.63
N ILE A 114 -22.61 23.06 -8.57
CA ILE A 114 -23.97 23.36 -9.05
C ILE A 114 -24.97 23.39 -7.89
N LYS A 115 -24.94 22.40 -6.99
CA LYS A 115 -25.81 22.35 -5.82
C LYS A 115 -25.67 23.58 -4.93
N ARG A 116 -24.43 24.06 -4.72
CA ARG A 116 -24.17 25.26 -3.91
C ARG A 116 -24.70 26.53 -4.57
N GLU A 117 -24.56 26.65 -5.89
CA GLU A 117 -25.12 27.79 -6.62
C GLU A 117 -26.65 27.81 -6.57
N ILE A 118 -27.30 26.67 -6.81
CA ILE A 118 -28.76 26.56 -6.68
C ILE A 118 -29.22 26.90 -5.26
N GLY A 119 -28.49 26.44 -4.23
CA GLY A 119 -28.81 26.76 -2.84
C GLY A 119 -28.73 28.26 -2.50
N ARG A 120 -27.92 29.03 -3.24
CA ARG A 120 -27.81 30.49 -3.09
C ARG A 120 -28.92 31.25 -3.82
N LEU A 121 -29.64 30.60 -4.74
CA LEU A 121 -30.78 31.18 -5.47
C LEU A 121 -32.09 31.15 -4.67
N LYS A 122 -32.06 30.98 -3.34
CA LYS A 122 -33.30 31.11 -2.55
C LYS A 122 -33.89 32.51 -2.77
N PRO A 123 -35.20 32.62 -3.10
CA PRO A 123 -35.83 33.92 -3.28
C PRO A 123 -35.87 34.66 -1.94
N SER A 124 -35.46 35.92 -1.95
CA SER A 124 -35.81 36.87 -0.90
C SER A 124 -37.34 36.94 -0.84
N THR A 125 -37.95 36.40 0.21
CA THR A 125 -39.37 36.60 0.52
C THR A 125 -39.48 37.58 1.67
#